data_AF-A0A3C1D6W9-F1
#
_entry.id   AF-A0A3C1D6W9-F1
#
_cell.length_a   1.000
_cell.length_b   1.000
_cell.length_c   1.000
_cell.angle_alpha   90.00
_cell.angle_beta   90.00
_cell.angle_gamma   90.00
#
_symmetry.space_group_name_H-M   'P 1'
#
loop_
_entity.id
_entity.type
_entity.pdbx_description
1 polymer ?
#
loop_
_entity_poly.entity_id
_entity_poly.type
_entity_poly.pdbx_seq_one_letter_code
_entity_poly.pdbx_strand_id
1 'polypeptide(L)'
;DGPGIEAKDLPHVFERFYRTAHAEATNTAGSGLGLSIAKDLAEANGGRVEISSTVGQGVIASLVLPSEPADAASGPVDRALRSAGTPPA
;
A
#
# COMPACT_ATOMS: atom_id res chain seq x y z
N ASP A 1 -11.08 -6.48 -5.19
CA ASP A 1 -10.66 -7.87 -5.49
C ASP A 1 -9.69 -7.89 -6.65
N GLY A 2 -8.47 -8.37 -6.41
CA GLY A 2 -7.40 -8.45 -7.41
C GLY A 2 -6.74 -9.83 -7.41
N PRO A 3 -5.81 -10.12 -8.32
CA PRO A 3 -5.23 -11.45 -8.48
C PRO A 3 -4.40 -11.92 -7.27
N GLY A 4 -4.02 -11.01 -6.37
CA GLY A 4 -3.10 -11.30 -5.27
C GLY A 4 -1.65 -11.35 -5.76
N ILE A 5 -0.76 -11.84 -4.89
CA ILE A 5 0.70 -11.93 -5.09
C ILE A 5 1.11 -13.31 -4.59
N GLU A 6 1.97 -13.99 -5.36
CA GLU A 6 2.49 -15.30 -4.95
C GLU A 6 3.41 -15.16 -3.73
N ALA A 7 3.41 -16.16 -2.84
CA ALA A 7 4.21 -16.12 -1.62
C ALA A 7 5.71 -15.96 -1.88
N LYS A 8 6.20 -16.45 -3.03
CA LYS A 8 7.60 -16.32 -3.46
C LYS A 8 7.98 -14.89 -3.85
N ASP A 9 7.00 -14.09 -4.28
CA ASP A 9 7.23 -12.72 -4.75
C ASP A 9 7.13 -11.71 -3.61
N LEU A 10 6.37 -12.03 -2.54
CA LEU A 10 6.21 -11.20 -1.33
C LEU A 10 7.52 -10.61 -0.75
N PRO A 11 8.64 -11.36 -0.61
CA PRO A 11 9.88 -10.77 -0.09
C PRO A 11 10.51 -9.74 -1.05
N HIS A 12 10.17 -9.77 -2.33
CA HIS A 12 10.78 -8.96 -3.38
C HIS A 12 9.94 -7.73 -3.78
N VAL A 13 8.67 -7.64 -3.37
CA VAL A 13 7.76 -6.55 -3.80
C VAL A 13 8.21 -5.13 -3.40
N PHE A 14 9.14 -5.01 -2.45
CA PHE A 14 9.74 -3.74 -2.04
C PHE A 14 11.06 -3.44 -2.77
N GLU A 15 11.56 -4.34 -3.60
CA GLU A 15 12.74 -4.12 -4.42
C GLU A 15 12.42 -3.14 -5.55
N ARG A 16 13.36 -2.22 -5.82
CA ARG A 16 13.22 -1.26 -6.91
C ARG A 16 13.20 -1.99 -8.24
N PHE A 17 12.27 -1.62 -9.11
CA PHE A 17 12.07 -2.21 -10.43
C PHE A 17 11.59 -3.66 -10.42
N TYR A 18 11.29 -4.24 -9.26
CA TYR A 18 10.75 -5.59 -9.20
C TYR A 18 9.29 -5.60 -9.66
N ARG A 19 8.98 -6.55 -10.55
CA ARG A 19 7.64 -6.79 -11.09
C ARG A 19 7.41 -8.30 -11.12
N THR A 20 6.22 -8.73 -10.72
CA THR A 20 5.85 -10.14 -10.74
C THR A 20 5.63 -10.60 -12.20
N ALA A 21 5.84 -11.88 -12.46
CA ALA A 21 5.59 -12.45 -13.80
C ALA A 21 4.16 -12.20 -14.28
N HIS A 22 3.19 -12.17 -13.36
CA HIS A 22 1.81 -11.81 -13.66
C HIS A 22 1.69 -10.35 -14.15
N ALA A 23 2.33 -9.39 -13.48
CA ALA A 23 2.28 -7.98 -13.86
C ALA A 23 2.95 -7.70 -15.22
N GLU A 24 4.00 -8.45 -15.55
CA GLU A 24 4.63 -8.44 -16.87
C GLU A 24 3.68 -9.00 -17.95
N ALA A 25 3.06 -10.16 -17.69
CA ALA A 25 2.15 -10.82 -18.62
C ALA A 25 0.87 -10.01 -18.89
N THR A 26 0.37 -9.29 -17.89
CA THR A 26 -0.81 -8.41 -18.04
C THR A 26 -0.46 -7.02 -18.59
N ASN A 27 0.80 -6.78 -18.96
CA ASN A 27 1.33 -5.49 -19.41
C ASN A 27 0.85 -4.33 -18.51
N THR A 28 0.78 -4.59 -17.20
CA THR A 28 0.22 -3.63 -16.25
C THR A 28 1.20 -2.47 -16.12
N ALA A 29 0.76 -1.27 -16.49
CA ALA A 29 1.59 -0.07 -16.45
C ALA A 29 2.19 0.15 -15.04
N GLY A 30 3.49 0.41 -14.98
CA GLY A 30 4.22 0.69 -13.74
C GLY A 30 5.68 0.25 -13.81
N SER A 31 6.60 1.09 -13.33
CA SER A 31 8.04 0.84 -13.35
C SER A 31 8.54 -0.04 -12.20
N GLY A 32 7.65 -0.55 -11.34
CA GLY A 32 8.05 -1.30 -10.14
C GLY A 32 8.69 -0.44 -9.05
N LEU A 33 8.47 0.89 -9.05
CA LEU A 33 9.07 1.80 -8.07
C LEU A 33 8.15 2.13 -6.88
N GLY A 34 6.84 2.03 -7.05
CA GLY A 34 5.87 2.55 -6.06
C GLY A 34 6.06 2.01 -4.64
N LEU A 35 6.16 0.69 -4.47
CA LEU A 35 6.33 0.06 -3.16
C LEU A 35 7.69 0.35 -2.53
N SER A 36 8.76 0.40 -3.33
CA SER A 36 10.09 0.78 -2.83
C SER A 36 10.11 2.21 -2.28
N ILE A 37 9.46 3.15 -2.97
CA ILE A 37 9.33 4.54 -2.51
C ILE A 37 8.47 4.62 -1.25
N ALA A 38 7.35 3.89 -1.20
CA ALA A 38 6.47 3.86 -0.03
C ALA A 38 7.20 3.32 1.22
N LYS A 39 8.01 2.26 1.05
CA LYS A 39 8.84 1.72 2.12
C LYS A 39 9.84 2.76 2.63
N ASP A 40 10.63 3.35 1.74
CA ASP A 40 11.63 4.34 2.11
C ASP A 40 11.00 5.56 2.81
N LEU A 41 9.84 6.01 2.32
CA LEU A 41 9.09 7.11 2.94
C LEU A 41 8.60 6.72 4.34
N ALA A 42 8.03 5.53 4.51
CA ALA A 42 7.58 5.08 5.82
C ALA A 42 8.73 4.98 6.82
N GLU A 43 9.86 4.39 6.42
CA GLU A 43 11.06 4.27 7.24
C GLU A 43 11.64 5.65 7.61
N ALA A 44 11.68 6.59 6.66
CA ALA A 44 12.09 7.97 6.92
C ALA A 44 11.20 8.69 7.94
N ASN A 45 9.93 8.28 8.06
CA ASN A 45 8.97 8.79 9.04
C ASN A 45 8.94 7.94 10.34
N GLY A 46 9.91 7.05 10.55
CA GLY A 46 9.98 6.18 11.74
C GLY A 46 8.90 5.09 11.77
N GLY A 47 8.23 4.85 10.66
CA GLY A 47 7.22 3.83 10.48
C GLY A 47 7.70 2.65 9.65
N ARG A 48 6.73 1.86 9.16
CA ARG A 48 6.96 0.72 8.27
C ARG A 48 5.77 0.45 7.37
N VAL A 49 6.02 -0.19 6.24
CA VAL A 49 4.98 -0.74 5.35
C VAL A 49 4.98 -2.26 5.46
N GLU A 50 3.80 -2.85 5.60
CA GLU A 50 3.57 -4.28 5.60
C GLU A 50 2.66 -4.63 4.42
N ILE A 51 2.85 -5.81 3.84
CA ILE A 51 2.02 -6.30 2.75
C ILE A 51 1.62 -7.74 3.04
N SER A 52 0.32 -7.99 2.92
CA SER A 52 -0.27 -9.31 3.05
C SER A 52 -1.12 -9.57 1.82
N SER A 53 -0.98 -10.76 1.26
CA SER A 53 -1.64 -11.11 0.01
C SER A 53 -1.87 -12.60 -0.06
N THR A 54 -2.98 -12.99 -0.65
CA THR A 54 -3.27 -14.37 -0.98
C THR A 54 -3.76 -14.40 -2.42
N VAL A 55 -3.22 -15.31 -3.22
CA VAL A 55 -3.61 -15.46 -4.64
C VAL A 55 -5.13 -15.66 -4.73
N GLY A 56 -5.78 -14.87 -5.58
CA GLY A 56 -7.23 -14.88 -5.76
C GLY A 56 -8.05 -14.21 -4.64
N GLN A 57 -7.42 -13.63 -3.62
CA GLN A 57 -8.08 -12.89 -2.52
C GLN A 57 -7.68 -11.41 -2.48
N GLY A 58 -6.79 -10.98 -3.37
CA GLY A 58 -6.29 -9.62 -3.43
C GLY A 58 -5.11 -9.35 -2.50
N VAL A 59 -4.84 -8.06 -2.29
CA VAL A 59 -3.66 -7.53 -1.60
C VAL A 59 -4.10 -6.51 -0.57
N ILE A 60 -3.53 -6.58 0.62
CA ILE A 60 -3.66 -5.58 1.68
C ILE A 60 -2.26 -5.02 1.95
N ALA A 61 -2.09 -3.71 1.74
CA ALA A 61 -0.90 -2.97 2.14
C ALA A 61 -1.24 -2.10 3.36
N SER A 62 -0.45 -2.23 4.42
CA SER A 62 -0.64 -1.56 5.70
C SER A 62 0.53 -0.63 5.98
N LEU A 63 0.25 0.64 6.25
CA LEU A 63 1.23 1.64 6.67
C LEU A 63 1.09 1.87 8.17
N VAL A 64 2.18 1.64 8.91
CA VAL A 64 2.24 1.87 10.36
C VAL A 64 3.18 3.04 10.61
N LEU A 65 2.67 4.12 11.19
CA LEU A 65 3.44 5.30 11.56
C LEU A 65 3.41 5.49 13.08
N PRO A 66 4.46 6.08 13.68
CA PRO A 66 4.41 6.58 15.04
C PRO A 66 3.30 7.64 15.13
N SER A 67 2.37 7.45 16.06
CA SER A 67 1.48 8.52 16.49
C SER A 67 2.13 9.18 17.69
N GLU A 68 2.27 10.50 17.68
CA GLU A 68 2.38 11.19 18.96
C GLU A 68 1.13 10.89 19.78
N PRO A 69 1.24 10.74 21.12
CA PRO A 69 0.07 10.73 21.96
C PRO A 69 -0.70 12.00 21.62
N ALA A 70 -1.96 11.85 21.23
CA ALA A 70 -2.78 12.98 20.84
C ALA A 70 -2.83 13.93 22.04
N ASP A 71 -2.03 15.01 21.97
CA ASP A 71 -2.24 16.12 22.87
C ASP A 71 -3.68 16.56 22.61
N ALA A 72 -4.48 16.62 23.68
CA ALA A 72 -5.93 16.80 23.63
C ALA A 72 -6.38 18.15 23.00
N ALA A 73 -5.43 18.90 22.43
CA ALA A 73 -5.58 20.19 21.79
C ALA A 73 -5.49 20.17 20.25
N SER A 74 -5.26 19.01 19.60
CA SER A 74 -5.48 18.93 18.15
C SER A 74 -6.98 18.80 17.86
N GLY A 75 -7.61 19.94 17.53
CA GLY A 75 -9.02 20.03 17.15
C GLY A 75 -9.40 19.05 16.03
N PRO A 76 -10.71 18.85 15.77
CA PRO A 76 -11.18 17.83 14.86
C PRO A 76 -10.55 18.03 13.47
N VAL A 77 -9.65 17.11 13.10
CA VAL A 77 -9.18 16.98 11.72
C VAL A 77 -10.42 16.74 10.87
N ASP A 78 -10.75 17.72 10.04
CA ASP A 78 -12.03 17.81 9.35
C ASP A 78 -12.29 16.50 8.57
N ARG A 79 -13.28 15.74 9.05
CA ARG A 79 -13.69 14.43 8.53
C ARG A 79 -14.43 14.55 7.18
N ALA A 80 -14.38 15.72 6.54
CA ALA A 80 -15.07 16.04 5.29
C ALA A 80 -14.57 15.28 4.04
N LEU A 81 -13.45 14.56 4.09
CA LEU A 81 -12.92 13.80 2.94
C LEU A 81 -13.45 12.35 2.81
N ARG A 82 -14.46 11.94 3.61
CA ARG A 82 -15.07 10.59 3.53
C ARG A 82 -16.45 10.55 2.88
N SER A 83 -16.79 11.50 2.02
CA SER A 83 -18.01 11.43 1.20
C SER A 83 -17.70 11.72 -0.26
N ALA A 84 -17.09 10.75 -0.94
CA ALA A 84 -17.08 10.72 -2.39
C ALA A 84 -17.31 9.28 -2.86
N GLY A 85 -18.45 9.07 -3.53
CA GLY A 85 -18.67 7.94 -4.44
C GLY A 85 -19.76 6.95 -4.05
N THR A 86 -21.03 7.33 -4.22
CA THR A 86 -22.10 6.35 -4.50
C THR A 86 -21.85 5.80 -5.92
N PRO A 87 -21.73 4.49 -6.14
CA PRO A 87 -21.63 3.94 -7.49
C PRO A 87 -23.00 4.03 -8.20
N PRO A 88 -23.07 4.43 -9.48
CA PRO A 88 -24.33 4.41 -10.24
C PRO A 88 -24.75 2.97 -10.61
N ALA A 89 -26.07 2.78 -10.71
CA ALA A 89 -26.75 1.54 -11.09
C ALA A 89 -26.69 1.25 -12.61
#